data_AF-A0A0G1VA38-F1
#
_entry.id   AF-A0A0G1VA38-F1
#
_cell.length_a   1.000
_cell.length_b   1.000
_cell.length_c   1.000
_cell.angle_alpha   90.00
_cell.angle_beta   90.00
_cell.angle_gamma   90.00
#
_symmetry.space_group_name_H-M   'P 1'
#
loop_
_entity.id
_entity.type
_entity.pdbx_description
1 polymer ?
#
loop_
_entity_poly.entity_id
_entity_poly.type
_entity_poly.pdbx_seq_one_letter_code
_entity_poly.pdbx_strand_id
1 'polypeptide(L)'
;MGYCGSLSQLMKITALSSQQKDPNRINVMVDGAYRFSLDISQVVSLGVKVGREYSEKELTEIEGESQFGKLYARALEYCLIRPHSAREVHDYLWRKTRATKYKSRKTGEIKEREGYATELVERVFNKLVDKSYVDDESFARFWVENRNQTKGTSRRKLEAELRAKGVSQDIIAQQLADTDRTDDNELQKVIARKRSRYQDEQKLMHYLARQGFSYDDIKRALSDDQL
;
A
#
# COMPACT_ATOMS: atom_id res chain seq x y z
N MET A 1 -29.72 47.92 -4.54
CA MET A 1 -28.93 46.83 -3.94
C MET A 1 -28.35 46.00 -5.07
N GLY A 2 -27.13 46.35 -5.50
CA GLY A 2 -26.47 45.65 -6.60
C GLY A 2 -25.95 44.30 -6.14
N TYR A 3 -26.44 43.23 -6.76
CA TYR A 3 -25.80 41.92 -6.68
C TYR A 3 -24.44 42.04 -7.37
N CYS A 4 -23.37 42.09 -6.57
CA CYS A 4 -22.01 41.90 -7.04
C CYS A 4 -21.86 40.43 -7.42
N GLY A 5 -22.26 40.10 -8.65
CA GLY A 5 -21.92 38.82 -9.26
C GLY A 5 -20.40 38.74 -9.34
N SER A 6 -19.80 37.85 -8.55
CA SER A 6 -18.44 37.40 -8.78
C SER A 6 -18.36 36.93 -10.24
N LEU A 7 -17.73 37.73 -11.09
CA LEU A 7 -17.36 37.31 -12.44
C LEU A 7 -16.43 36.11 -12.25
N SER A 8 -16.90 34.92 -12.63
CA SER A 8 -16.05 33.73 -12.68
C SER A 8 -14.98 33.99 -13.74
N GLN A 9 -13.78 34.37 -13.30
CA GLN A 9 -12.68 34.64 -14.19
C GLN A 9 -12.31 33.34 -14.93
N LEU A 10 -12.54 33.34 -16.23
CA LEU A 10 -12.15 32.25 -17.12
C LEU A 10 -10.66 32.36 -17.41
N MET A 11 -9.98 31.22 -17.35
CA MET A 11 -8.55 31.09 -17.60
C MET A 11 -8.33 30.17 -18.81
N LYS A 12 -7.32 30.48 -19.62
CA LYS A 12 -7.12 29.84 -20.91
C LYS A 12 -5.93 28.88 -20.88
N ILE A 13 -6.11 27.69 -21.45
CA ILE A 13 -4.96 26.80 -21.70
C ILE A 13 -4.16 27.36 -22.87
N THR A 14 -2.93 27.82 -22.60
CA THR A 14 -2.09 28.46 -23.60
C THR A 14 -1.14 27.49 -24.29
N ALA A 15 -0.76 26.40 -23.64
CA ALA A 15 0.10 25.38 -24.23
C ALA A 15 -0.03 24.02 -23.55
N LEU A 16 0.24 22.97 -24.34
CA LEU A 16 0.41 21.59 -23.90
C LEU A 16 1.77 21.11 -24.41
N SER A 17 2.62 20.56 -23.52
CA SER A 17 3.95 20.07 -23.90
C SER A 17 4.31 18.80 -23.15
N SER A 18 5.00 17.85 -23.80
CA SER A 18 5.46 16.62 -23.16
C SER A 18 6.59 16.89 -22.15
N GLN A 19 6.62 16.16 -21.04
CA GLN A 19 7.73 16.21 -20.09
C GLN A 19 8.99 15.53 -20.66
N GLN A 20 10.16 16.06 -20.30
CA GLN A 20 11.44 15.52 -20.78
C GLN A 20 11.74 14.10 -20.27
N LYS A 21 11.33 13.76 -19.04
CA LYS A 21 11.62 12.45 -18.42
C LYS A 21 10.53 11.41 -18.64
N ASP A 22 9.32 11.89 -18.91
CA ASP A 22 8.13 11.05 -19.06
C ASP A 22 7.29 11.61 -20.21
N PRO A 23 7.54 11.16 -21.45
CA PRO A 23 6.83 11.66 -22.63
C PRO A 23 5.31 11.43 -22.57
N ASN A 24 4.85 10.46 -21.78
CA ASN A 24 3.43 10.16 -21.60
C ASN A 24 2.71 11.17 -20.71
N ARG A 25 3.46 12.13 -20.16
CA ARG A 25 2.98 13.14 -19.24
C ARG A 25 3.07 14.53 -19.85
N ILE A 26 1.93 15.18 -19.97
CA ILE A 26 1.76 16.47 -20.66
C ILE A 26 1.63 17.58 -19.62
N ASN A 27 2.54 18.55 -19.67
CA ASN A 27 2.44 19.81 -18.93
C ASN A 27 1.30 20.66 -19.50
N VAL A 28 0.47 21.19 -18.61
CA VAL A 28 -0.64 22.08 -18.94
C VAL A 28 -0.29 23.49 -18.48
N MET A 29 -0.20 24.41 -19.45
CA MET A 29 0.07 25.83 -19.21
C MET A 29 -1.25 26.58 -19.24
N VAL A 30 -1.55 27.32 -18.16
CA VAL A 30 -2.74 28.16 -18.02
C VAL A 30 -2.28 29.61 -17.95
N ASP A 31 -2.81 30.45 -18.84
CA ASP A 31 -2.44 31.86 -18.99
C ASP A 31 -0.92 32.11 -19.04
N GLY A 32 -0.20 31.17 -19.67
CA GLY A 32 1.26 31.26 -19.86
C GLY A 32 2.09 30.72 -18.69
N ALA A 33 1.48 30.32 -17.59
CA ALA A 33 2.15 29.71 -16.44
C ALA A 33 1.89 28.20 -16.38
N TYR A 34 2.91 27.43 -15.97
CA TYR A 34 2.71 26.02 -15.65
C TYR A 34 1.78 25.89 -14.45
N ARG A 35 0.74 25.05 -14.56
CA ARG A 35 -0.15 24.77 -13.43
C ARG A 35 -0.03 23.31 -12.97
N PHE A 36 -0.37 22.36 -13.84
CA PHE A 36 -0.31 20.93 -13.55
C PHE A 36 0.13 20.12 -14.77
N SER A 37 0.17 18.79 -14.64
CA SER A 37 0.46 17.89 -15.76
C SER A 37 -0.49 16.71 -15.75
N LEU A 38 -0.93 16.24 -16.91
CA LEU A 38 -1.87 15.14 -17.07
C LEU A 38 -1.21 14.01 -17.85
N ASP A 39 -1.64 12.77 -17.62
CA ASP A 39 -1.32 11.67 -18.54
C ASP A 39 -2.00 11.92 -19.89
N ILE A 40 -1.42 11.42 -20.99
CA ILE A 40 -2.00 11.56 -22.34
C ILE A 40 -3.47 11.09 -22.37
N SER A 41 -3.79 9.98 -21.70
CA SER A 41 -5.16 9.47 -21.61
C SER A 41 -6.11 10.43 -20.88
N GLN A 42 -5.63 11.16 -19.87
CA GLN A 42 -6.40 12.17 -19.14
C GLN A 42 -6.62 13.43 -20.00
N VAL A 43 -5.61 13.85 -20.75
CA VAL A 43 -5.75 14.97 -21.71
C VAL A 43 -6.89 14.70 -22.69
N VAL A 44 -6.94 13.48 -23.23
CA VAL A 44 -7.98 13.05 -24.17
C VAL A 44 -9.34 12.93 -23.48
N SER A 45 -9.43 12.18 -22.38
CA SER A 45 -10.71 11.89 -21.71
C SER A 45 -11.37 13.12 -21.06
N LEU A 46 -10.58 14.05 -20.54
CA LEU A 46 -11.07 15.31 -19.97
C LEU A 46 -11.26 16.41 -21.04
N GLY A 47 -10.90 16.14 -22.30
CA GLY A 47 -11.05 17.07 -23.41
C GLY A 47 -10.20 18.35 -23.26
N VAL A 48 -9.00 18.21 -22.68
CA VAL A 48 -8.07 19.30 -22.42
C VAL A 48 -7.37 19.68 -23.73
N LYS A 49 -7.59 20.91 -24.19
CA LYS A 49 -7.06 21.41 -25.47
C LYS A 49 -6.59 22.86 -25.34
N VAL A 50 -5.55 23.20 -26.10
CA VAL A 50 -5.05 24.57 -26.21
C VAL A 50 -6.14 25.47 -26.75
N GLY A 51 -6.25 26.66 -26.19
CA GLY A 51 -7.23 27.66 -26.59
C GLY A 51 -8.57 27.58 -25.86
N ARG A 52 -8.87 26.46 -25.18
CA ARG A 52 -10.10 26.33 -24.38
C ARG A 52 -9.96 27.09 -23.06
N GLU A 53 -11.06 27.71 -22.67
CA GLU A 53 -11.22 28.44 -21.43
C GLU A 53 -11.92 27.57 -20.38
N TYR A 54 -11.51 27.72 -19.14
CA TYR A 54 -12.01 26.99 -17.98
C TYR A 54 -12.17 27.95 -16.80
N SER A 55 -13.17 27.69 -15.98
CA SER A 55 -13.27 28.29 -14.65
C SER A 55 -12.18 27.75 -13.72
N GLU A 56 -11.86 28.49 -12.65
CA GLU A 56 -10.97 28.02 -11.59
C GLU A 56 -11.43 26.67 -11.02
N LYS A 57 -12.74 26.51 -10.84
CA LYS A 57 -13.34 25.26 -10.34
C LYS A 57 -13.03 24.07 -11.27
N GLU A 58 -13.25 24.22 -12.58
CA GLU A 58 -12.94 23.16 -13.55
C GLU A 58 -11.45 22.83 -13.58
N LEU A 59 -10.57 23.84 -13.49
CA LEU A 59 -9.13 23.63 -13.44
C LEU A 59 -8.71 22.88 -12.17
N THR A 60 -9.30 23.20 -11.01
CA THR A 60 -9.06 22.46 -9.76
C THR A 60 -9.55 21.01 -9.86
N GLU A 61 -10.69 20.76 -10.50
CA GLU A 61 -11.21 19.40 -10.73
C GLU A 61 -10.25 18.58 -11.62
N ILE A 62 -9.78 19.16 -12.73
CA ILE A 62 -8.80 18.54 -13.63
C ILE A 62 -7.47 18.30 -12.90
N GLU A 63 -7.02 19.24 -12.08
CA GLU A 63 -5.82 19.08 -11.25
C GLU A 63 -5.99 17.95 -10.22
N GLY A 64 -7.18 17.78 -9.66
CA GLY A 64 -7.52 16.65 -8.80
C GLY A 64 -7.36 15.31 -9.52
N GLU A 65 -7.80 15.20 -10.77
CA GLU A 65 -7.59 13.99 -11.60
C GLU A 65 -6.10 13.72 -11.88
N SER A 66 -5.30 14.77 -12.13
CA SER A 66 -3.85 14.65 -12.23
C SER A 66 -3.23 14.06 -10.96
N GLN A 67 -3.62 14.59 -9.81
CA GLN A 67 -3.11 14.13 -8.52
C GLN A 67 -3.54 12.68 -8.24
N PHE A 68 -4.78 12.32 -8.57
CA PHE A 68 -5.32 10.97 -8.47
C PHE A 68 -4.48 9.98 -9.28
N GLY A 69 -4.23 10.27 -10.58
CA GLY A 69 -3.43 9.41 -11.45
C GLY A 69 -2.02 9.15 -10.90
N LYS A 70 -1.33 10.20 -10.44
CA LYS A 70 0.01 10.10 -9.82
C LYS A 70 0.01 9.20 -8.59
N LEU A 71 -0.98 9.36 -7.71
CA LEU A 71 -1.03 8.61 -6.46
C LEU A 71 -1.45 7.17 -6.71
N TYR A 72 -2.44 6.96 -7.59
CA TYR A 72 -2.90 5.64 -8.01
C TYR A 72 -1.76 4.81 -8.62
N ALA A 73 -0.98 5.38 -9.56
CA ALA A 73 0.16 4.68 -10.15
C ALA A 73 1.19 4.23 -9.10
N ARG A 74 1.56 5.13 -8.16
CA ARG A 74 2.48 4.80 -7.07
C ARG A 74 1.95 3.75 -6.10
N ALA A 75 0.64 3.78 -5.84
CA ALA A 75 0.01 2.83 -4.94
C ALA A 75 -0.15 1.46 -5.61
N LEU A 76 -0.44 1.45 -6.92
CA LEU A 76 -0.45 0.24 -7.74
C LEU A 76 0.94 -0.41 -7.77
N GLU A 77 2.00 0.37 -8.03
CA GLU A 77 3.38 -0.13 -7.95
C GLU A 77 3.68 -0.75 -6.59
N TYR A 78 3.25 -0.11 -5.49
CA TYR A 78 3.38 -0.66 -4.15
C TYR A 78 2.67 -2.01 -4.00
N CYS A 79 1.43 -2.14 -4.50
CA CYS A 79 0.65 -3.38 -4.47
C CYS A 79 1.24 -4.50 -5.36
N LEU A 80 1.97 -4.15 -6.42
CA LEU A 80 2.53 -5.11 -7.37
C LEU A 80 3.88 -5.70 -6.92
N ILE A 81 4.57 -5.11 -5.94
CA ILE A 81 5.84 -5.64 -5.42
C ILE A 81 5.62 -6.96 -4.67
N ARG A 82 4.55 -7.02 -3.86
CA ARG A 82 4.07 -8.22 -3.17
C ARG A 82 2.61 -8.04 -2.77
N PRO A 83 1.88 -9.10 -2.40
CA PRO A 83 0.58 -8.96 -1.76
C PRO A 83 0.69 -8.13 -0.48
N HIS A 84 -0.23 -7.18 -0.30
CA HIS A 84 -0.34 -6.31 0.87
C HIS A 84 -1.74 -6.41 1.47
N SER A 85 -1.87 -6.31 2.78
CA SER A 85 -3.19 -6.20 3.40
C SER A 85 -3.80 -4.83 3.17
N ALA A 86 -5.13 -4.74 3.27
CA ALA A 86 -5.87 -3.49 3.19
C ALA A 86 -5.31 -2.44 4.16
N ARG A 87 -5.01 -2.84 5.39
CA ARG A 87 -4.38 -1.97 6.39
C ARG A 87 -3.02 -1.45 5.94
N GLU A 88 -2.15 -2.30 5.37
CA GLU A 88 -0.83 -1.87 4.90
C GLU A 88 -0.93 -0.82 3.80
N VAL A 89 -1.87 -1.01 2.86
CA VAL A 89 -2.09 -0.06 1.76
C VAL A 89 -2.73 1.23 2.25
N HIS A 90 -3.69 1.14 3.16
CA HIS A 90 -4.29 2.31 3.82
C HIS A 90 -3.23 3.12 4.57
N ASP A 91 -2.42 2.48 5.43
CA ASP A 91 -1.31 3.13 6.15
C ASP A 91 -0.26 3.74 5.20
N TYR A 92 -0.02 3.12 4.04
CA TYR A 92 0.84 3.65 2.99
C TYR A 92 0.29 4.93 2.36
N LEU A 93 -0.98 4.92 1.97
CA LEU A 93 -1.65 6.06 1.36
C LEU A 93 -1.86 7.20 2.37
N TRP A 94 -2.24 6.87 3.61
CA TRP A 94 -2.43 7.84 4.69
C TRP A 94 -1.15 8.63 4.98
N ARG A 95 0.03 7.99 4.91
CA ARG A 95 1.31 8.71 5.04
C ARG A 95 1.52 9.76 3.95
N LYS A 96 0.81 9.67 2.81
CA LYS A 96 0.89 10.63 1.70
C LYS A 96 0.01 11.87 1.92
N THR A 97 -0.86 11.88 2.93
CA THR A 97 -1.61 13.10 3.31
C THR A 97 -0.73 14.10 4.07
N ARG A 98 0.42 13.65 4.56
CA ARG A 98 1.34 14.49 5.33
C ARG A 98 2.27 15.25 4.41
N ALA A 99 2.47 16.53 4.73
CA ALA A 99 3.48 17.34 4.07
C ALA A 99 4.88 16.72 4.29
N THR A 100 5.69 16.71 3.24
CA THR A 100 7.02 16.10 3.25
C THR A 100 8.07 17.16 2.92
N LYS A 101 9.09 17.27 3.78
CA LYS A 101 10.24 18.13 3.56
C LYS A 101 11.28 17.41 2.70
N TYR A 102 11.87 18.12 1.74
CA TYR A 102 12.92 17.61 0.88
C TYR A 102 13.99 18.67 0.61
N LYS A 103 15.22 18.22 0.41
CA LYS A 103 16.34 19.12 0.04
C LYS A 103 16.35 19.33 -1.46
N SER A 104 16.25 20.58 -1.89
CA SER A 104 16.40 20.98 -3.29
C SER A 104 17.80 20.61 -3.78
N ARG A 105 17.90 19.79 -4.84
CA ARG A 105 19.19 19.42 -5.42
C ARG A 105 19.92 20.61 -6.06
N LYS A 106 19.19 21.64 -6.48
CA LYS A 106 19.74 22.81 -7.17
C LYS A 106 20.18 23.91 -6.20
N THR A 107 19.38 24.16 -5.15
CA THR A 107 19.60 25.29 -4.22
C THR A 107 20.10 24.85 -2.85
N GLY A 108 20.02 23.55 -2.52
CA GLY A 108 20.37 23.04 -1.19
C GLY A 108 19.37 23.36 -0.08
N GLU A 109 18.36 24.19 -0.36
CA GLU A 109 17.32 24.60 0.58
C GLU A 109 16.38 23.44 0.93
N ILE A 110 15.85 23.47 2.15
CA ILE A 110 14.76 22.58 2.57
C ILE A 110 13.46 23.18 2.07
N LYS A 111 12.78 22.47 1.18
CA LYS A 111 11.46 22.80 0.66
C LYS A 111 10.42 21.85 1.23
N GLU A 112 9.19 22.31 1.33
CA GLU A 112 8.05 21.52 1.75
C GLU A 112 7.16 21.23 0.55
N ARG A 113 6.69 19.99 0.47
CA ARG A 113 5.65 19.58 -0.48
C ARG A 113 4.42 19.20 0.33
N GLU A 114 3.29 19.82 0.00
CA GLU A 114 2.00 19.49 0.59
C GLU A 114 1.63 18.02 0.33
N GLY A 115 0.89 17.45 1.28
CA GLY A 115 0.32 16.11 1.13
C GLY A 115 -0.89 16.11 0.22
N TYR A 116 -1.37 14.91 -0.08
CA TYR A 116 -2.62 14.73 -0.83
C TYR A 116 -3.84 14.97 0.07
N ALA A 117 -4.92 15.47 -0.52
CA ALA A 117 -6.22 15.53 0.14
C ALA A 117 -6.69 14.14 0.57
N THR A 118 -7.33 14.05 1.74
CA THR A 118 -7.77 12.78 2.33
C THR A 118 -8.79 12.09 1.42
N GLU A 119 -9.71 12.85 0.82
CA GLU A 119 -10.74 12.36 -0.10
C GLU A 119 -10.12 11.71 -1.34
N LEU A 120 -9.00 12.27 -1.81
CA LEU A 120 -8.26 11.72 -2.94
C LEU A 120 -7.56 10.41 -2.56
N VAL A 121 -6.98 10.34 -1.36
CA VAL A 121 -6.38 9.11 -0.81
C VAL A 121 -7.42 8.00 -0.69
N GLU A 122 -8.58 8.29 -0.11
CA GLU A 122 -9.67 7.31 0.03
C GLU A 122 -10.20 6.86 -1.33
N ARG A 123 -10.34 7.77 -2.29
CA ARG A 123 -10.72 7.43 -3.67
C ARG A 123 -9.70 6.49 -4.33
N VAL A 124 -8.40 6.70 -4.10
CA VAL A 124 -7.35 5.80 -4.62
C VAL A 124 -7.43 4.43 -3.94
N PHE A 125 -7.61 4.39 -2.63
CA PHE A 125 -7.75 3.13 -1.88
C PHE A 125 -8.93 2.30 -2.40
N ASN A 126 -10.12 2.92 -2.50
CA ASN A 126 -11.32 2.26 -3.01
C ASN A 126 -11.12 1.75 -4.44
N LYS A 127 -10.44 2.52 -5.30
CA LYS A 127 -10.13 2.07 -6.67
C LYS A 127 -9.25 0.82 -6.70
N LEU A 128 -8.30 0.70 -5.77
CA LEU A 128 -7.44 -0.48 -5.68
C LEU A 128 -8.21 -1.71 -5.19
N VAL A 129 -9.13 -1.52 -4.24
CA VAL A 129 -10.05 -2.57 -3.74
C VAL A 129 -11.00 -3.02 -4.87
N ASP A 130 -11.65 -2.09 -5.56
CA ASP A 130 -12.56 -2.38 -6.69
C ASP A 130 -11.90 -3.15 -7.83
N LYS A 131 -10.58 -2.97 -7.98
CA LYS A 131 -9.76 -3.67 -8.99
C LYS A 131 -9.09 -4.92 -8.45
N SER A 132 -9.41 -5.32 -7.22
CA SER A 132 -8.85 -6.49 -6.52
C SER A 132 -7.32 -6.46 -6.39
N TYR A 133 -6.70 -5.28 -6.44
CA TYR A 133 -5.28 -5.11 -6.09
C TYR A 133 -5.07 -5.13 -4.57
N VAL A 134 -6.13 -4.87 -3.82
CA VAL A 134 -6.18 -4.95 -2.36
C VAL A 134 -7.31 -5.91 -1.99
N ASP A 135 -6.93 -7.05 -1.43
CA ASP A 135 -7.84 -8.11 -1.03
C ASP A 135 -7.22 -8.86 0.17
N ASP A 136 -7.89 -8.76 1.32
CA ASP A 136 -7.42 -9.37 2.57
C ASP A 136 -7.56 -10.90 2.57
N GLU A 137 -8.48 -11.49 1.81
CA GLU A 137 -8.58 -12.95 1.66
C GLU A 137 -7.39 -13.49 0.88
N SER A 138 -7.12 -12.88 -0.28
CA SER A 138 -5.95 -13.20 -1.10
C SER A 138 -4.64 -12.98 -0.35
N PHE A 139 -4.54 -11.89 0.42
CA PHE A 139 -3.39 -11.62 1.29
C PHE A 139 -3.23 -12.68 2.38
N ALA A 140 -4.32 -13.04 3.09
CA ALA A 140 -4.27 -14.01 4.18
C ALA A 140 -3.87 -15.40 3.69
N ARG A 141 -4.41 -15.85 2.54
CA ARG A 141 -4.01 -17.09 1.88
C ARG A 141 -2.52 -17.11 1.58
N PHE A 142 -2.03 -16.08 0.89
CA PHE A 142 -0.60 -15.93 0.59
C PHE A 142 0.25 -15.94 1.87
N TRP A 143 -0.20 -15.27 2.92
CA TRP A 143 0.53 -15.18 4.17
C TRP A 143 0.70 -16.54 4.85
N VAL A 144 -0.37 -17.32 4.93
CA VAL A 144 -0.36 -18.68 5.49
C VAL A 144 0.57 -19.58 4.67
N GLU A 145 0.43 -19.59 3.35
CA GLU A 145 1.26 -20.41 2.44
C GLU A 145 2.75 -20.06 2.53
N ASN A 146 3.09 -18.76 2.49
CA ASN A 146 4.48 -18.31 2.47
C ASN A 146 5.16 -18.52 3.83
N ARG A 147 4.43 -18.33 4.94
CA ARG A 147 4.97 -18.63 6.28
C ARG A 147 5.26 -20.11 6.44
N ASN A 148 4.42 -21.01 5.93
CA ASN A 148 4.68 -22.45 5.95
C ASN A 148 6.01 -22.81 5.26
N GLN A 149 6.32 -22.14 4.15
CA GLN A 149 7.55 -22.39 3.41
C GLN A 149 8.79 -21.79 4.12
N THR A 150 8.68 -20.57 4.65
CA THR A 150 9.84 -19.79 5.11
C THR A 150 10.12 -19.85 6.61
N LYS A 151 9.08 -19.98 7.47
CA LYS A 151 9.18 -19.96 8.94
C LYS A 151 8.07 -20.80 9.56
N GLY A 152 8.40 -22.01 10.03
CA GLY A 152 7.45 -22.77 10.85
C GLY A 152 7.12 -21.98 12.12
N THR A 153 5.86 -21.61 12.23
CA THR A 153 5.28 -20.85 13.35
C THR A 153 4.15 -21.67 13.96
N SER A 154 3.46 -21.20 14.99
CA SER A 154 2.21 -21.81 15.47
C SER A 154 1.00 -21.16 14.80
N ARG A 155 -0.14 -21.85 14.80
CA ARG A 155 -1.44 -21.31 14.35
C ARG A 155 -1.78 -20.03 15.09
N ARG A 156 -1.64 -20.01 16.42
CA ARG A 156 -1.87 -18.82 17.25
C ARG A 156 -0.99 -17.64 16.84
N LYS A 157 0.28 -17.89 16.49
CA LYS A 157 1.16 -16.82 16.00
C LYS A 157 0.75 -16.31 14.63
N LEU A 158 0.34 -17.19 13.71
CA LEU A 158 -0.18 -16.78 12.41
C LEU A 158 -1.42 -15.89 12.56
N GLU A 159 -2.36 -16.26 13.43
CA GLU A 159 -3.54 -15.45 13.74
C GLU A 159 -3.15 -14.06 14.28
N ALA A 160 -2.20 -14.01 15.21
CA ALA A 160 -1.72 -12.74 15.75
C ALA A 160 -1.03 -11.86 14.68
N GLU A 161 -0.24 -12.47 13.79
CA GLU A 161 0.40 -11.75 12.68
C GLU A 161 -0.64 -11.19 11.70
N LEU A 162 -1.63 -11.99 11.28
CA LEU A 162 -2.70 -11.57 10.38
C LEU A 162 -3.58 -10.47 11.00
N ARG A 163 -3.92 -10.61 12.29
CA ARG A 163 -4.67 -9.58 13.04
C ARG A 163 -3.88 -8.28 13.13
N ALA A 164 -2.57 -8.35 13.38
CA ALA A 164 -1.70 -7.16 13.36
C ALA A 164 -1.62 -6.51 11.96
N LYS A 165 -1.85 -7.29 10.90
CA LYS A 165 -2.01 -6.82 9.52
C LYS A 165 -3.42 -6.32 9.20
N GLY A 166 -4.34 -6.31 10.17
CA GLY A 166 -5.68 -5.78 10.02
C GLY A 166 -6.68 -6.72 9.35
N VAL A 167 -6.31 -7.98 9.10
CA VAL A 167 -7.21 -8.98 8.52
C VAL A 167 -8.30 -9.32 9.54
N SER A 168 -9.55 -9.43 9.08
CA SER A 168 -10.70 -9.75 9.94
C SER A 168 -10.61 -11.16 10.52
N GLN A 169 -11.26 -11.37 11.68
CA GLN A 169 -11.26 -12.67 12.33
C GLN A 169 -11.94 -13.75 11.48
N ASP A 170 -12.95 -13.39 10.69
CA ASP A 170 -13.68 -14.32 9.82
C ASP A 170 -12.79 -14.83 8.68
N ILE A 171 -12.06 -13.93 8.01
CA ILE A 171 -11.10 -14.30 6.96
C ILE A 171 -10.00 -15.19 7.56
N ILE A 172 -9.47 -14.81 8.73
CA ILE A 172 -8.44 -15.62 9.42
C ILE A 172 -8.98 -17.02 9.73
N ALA A 173 -10.18 -17.12 10.29
CA ALA A 173 -10.79 -18.40 10.67
C ALA A 173 -10.99 -19.30 9.46
N GLN A 174 -11.50 -18.74 8.34
CA GLN A 174 -11.70 -19.47 7.09
C GLN A 174 -10.37 -19.97 6.53
N GLN A 175 -9.37 -19.09 6.36
CA GLN A 175 -8.07 -19.49 5.79
C GLN A 175 -7.33 -20.53 6.64
N LEU A 176 -7.53 -20.53 7.96
CA LEU A 176 -6.93 -21.51 8.87
C LEU A 176 -7.77 -22.79 9.05
N ALA A 177 -9.04 -22.79 8.64
CA ALA A 177 -9.86 -24.00 8.58
C ALA A 177 -9.56 -24.80 7.31
N ASP A 178 -9.26 -24.12 6.21
CA ASP A 178 -8.94 -24.73 4.91
C ASP A 178 -7.56 -25.41 4.85
N THR A 179 -6.82 -25.47 5.96
CA THR A 179 -5.46 -26.04 6.02
C THR A 179 -5.39 -27.26 6.93
N ASP A 180 -4.76 -28.34 6.43
CA ASP A 180 -4.44 -29.55 7.21
C ASP A 180 -3.27 -29.36 8.21
N ARG A 181 -2.87 -28.10 8.42
CA ARG A 181 -1.75 -27.70 9.24
C ARG A 181 -2.07 -27.92 10.73
N THR A 182 -1.25 -28.73 11.39
CA THR A 182 -1.25 -28.87 12.85
C THR A 182 0.01 -28.24 13.45
N ASP A 183 -0.12 -27.72 14.68
CA ASP A 183 1.03 -27.16 15.39
C ASP A 183 2.10 -28.21 15.65
N ASP A 184 1.74 -29.47 15.91
CA ASP A 184 2.68 -30.57 16.09
C ASP A 184 3.56 -30.81 14.84
N ASN A 185 2.94 -30.90 13.66
CA ASN A 185 3.67 -31.12 12.41
C ASN A 185 4.64 -29.98 12.10
N GLU A 186 4.21 -28.74 12.38
CA GLU A 186 5.01 -27.55 12.14
C GLU A 186 6.13 -27.39 13.16
N LEU A 187 5.86 -27.73 14.42
CA LEU A 187 6.84 -27.78 15.49
C LEU A 187 7.97 -28.75 15.16
N GLN A 188 7.64 -29.98 14.74
CA GLN A 188 8.63 -30.98 14.34
C GLN A 188 9.50 -30.52 13.17
N LYS A 189 8.89 -29.92 12.13
CA LYS A 189 9.64 -29.33 11.01
C LYS A 189 10.61 -28.24 11.46
N VAL A 190 10.22 -27.41 12.43
CA VAL A 190 11.08 -26.34 12.96
C VAL A 190 12.23 -26.92 13.77
N ILE A 191 11.95 -27.90 14.64
CA ILE A 191 12.97 -28.60 15.44
C ILE A 191 14.02 -29.22 14.51
N ALA A 192 13.60 -30.03 13.53
CA ALA A 192 14.50 -30.66 12.57
C ALA A 192 15.41 -29.65 11.83
N ARG A 193 14.88 -28.46 11.47
CA ARG A 193 15.64 -27.40 10.79
C ARG A 193 16.56 -26.57 11.70
N LYS A 194 16.30 -26.55 13.01
CA LYS A 194 16.94 -25.62 13.96
C LYS A 194 17.79 -26.32 15.00
N ARG A 195 17.55 -27.59 15.35
CA ARG A 195 18.27 -28.34 16.39
C ARG A 195 19.79 -28.19 16.26
N SER A 196 20.35 -28.41 15.08
CA SER A 196 21.81 -28.28 14.82
C SER A 196 22.39 -26.89 15.09
N ARG A 197 21.56 -25.83 15.10
CA ARG A 197 21.97 -24.45 15.38
C ARG A 197 21.89 -24.09 16.86
N TYR A 198 21.31 -24.94 17.70
CA TYR A 198 21.14 -24.71 19.13
C TYR A 198 21.75 -25.88 19.91
N GLN A 199 22.96 -25.68 20.44
CA GLN A 199 23.61 -26.67 21.33
C GLN A 199 22.95 -26.74 22.72
N ASP A 200 22.23 -25.68 23.10
CA ASP A 200 21.54 -25.55 24.38
C ASP A 200 20.02 -25.69 24.14
N GLU A 201 19.44 -26.73 24.75
CA GLU A 201 18.02 -27.04 24.61
C GLU A 201 17.12 -25.93 25.14
N GLN A 202 17.51 -25.24 26.23
CA GLN A 202 16.72 -24.13 26.77
C GLN A 202 16.62 -22.98 25.76
N LYS A 203 17.70 -22.70 25.02
CA LYS A 203 17.69 -21.68 23.96
C LYS A 203 16.80 -22.08 22.78
N LEU A 204 16.74 -23.37 22.44
CA LEU A 204 15.81 -23.87 21.43
C LEU A 204 14.36 -23.74 21.90
N MET A 205 14.06 -24.13 23.15
CA MET A 205 12.71 -23.96 23.73
C MET A 205 12.27 -22.49 23.70
N HIS A 206 13.13 -21.55 24.09
CA HIS A 206 12.83 -20.12 24.02
C HIS A 206 12.60 -19.62 22.58
N TYR A 207 13.31 -20.19 21.60
CA TYR A 207 13.06 -19.87 20.19
C TYR A 207 11.67 -20.36 19.73
N LEU A 208 11.31 -21.60 20.07
CA LEU A 208 10.02 -22.21 19.72
C LEU A 208 8.86 -21.46 20.41
N ALA A 209 9.01 -21.08 21.67
CA ALA A 209 8.02 -20.25 22.37
C ALA A 209 7.81 -18.89 21.68
N ARG A 210 8.87 -18.27 21.14
CA ARG A 210 8.75 -17.05 20.31
C ARG A 210 8.12 -17.31 18.94
N GLN A 211 8.07 -18.55 18.47
CA GLN A 211 7.25 -18.97 17.34
C GLN A 211 5.78 -19.27 17.72
N GLY A 212 5.46 -19.15 19.01
CA GLY A 212 4.10 -19.16 19.56
C GLY A 212 3.58 -20.55 19.97
N PHE A 213 4.39 -21.59 19.79
CA PHE A 213 4.10 -22.95 20.27
C PHE A 213 3.94 -22.96 21.79
N SER A 214 3.07 -23.83 22.29
CA SER A 214 2.84 -23.97 23.73
C SER A 214 4.05 -24.66 24.39
N TYR A 215 4.25 -24.40 25.68
CA TYR A 215 5.34 -25.03 26.42
C TYR A 215 5.19 -26.56 26.45
N ASP A 216 3.96 -27.05 26.61
CA ASP A 216 3.67 -28.48 26.70
C ASP A 216 3.96 -29.20 25.38
N ASP A 217 3.56 -28.61 24.24
CA ASP A 217 3.84 -29.20 22.92
C ASP A 217 5.34 -29.18 22.62
N ILE A 218 6.05 -28.11 22.99
CA ILE A 218 7.52 -28.02 22.87
C ILE A 218 8.17 -29.15 23.67
N LYS A 219 7.79 -29.32 24.93
CA LYS A 219 8.40 -30.32 25.81
C LYS A 219 8.13 -31.74 25.30
N ARG A 220 6.89 -32.02 24.87
CA ARG A 220 6.50 -33.30 24.25
C ARG A 220 7.35 -33.58 23.00
N ALA A 221 7.37 -32.63 22.06
CA ALA A 221 8.08 -32.77 20.80
C ALA A 221 9.60 -32.98 20.96
N LEU A 222 10.23 -32.32 21.94
CA LEU A 222 11.66 -32.50 22.24
C LEU A 222 11.99 -33.79 22.98
N SER A 223 11.01 -34.38 23.67
CA SER A 223 11.16 -35.68 24.34
C SER A 223 11.03 -36.84 23.35
N ASP A 224 10.10 -36.72 22.40
CA ASP A 224 9.85 -37.73 21.36
C ASP A 224 10.98 -37.79 20.31
N ASP A 225 11.69 -36.68 20.06
CA ASP A 225 12.85 -36.59 19.15
C ASP A 225 14.13 -37.24 19.73
N GLN A 226 14.09 -37.76 20.97
CA GLN A 226 15.20 -38.49 21.61
C GLN A 226 15.13 -40.01 21.41
N LEU A 227 14.11 -40.52 20.70
CA LEU A 227 13.92 -41.93 20.33
C LEU A 227 14.19 -42.16 18.84
#